data_AF-A0A382U3M8-F1
#
_entry.id   AF-A0A382U3M8-F1
#
_cell.length_a   1.000
_cell.length_b   1.000
_cell.length_c   1.000
_cell.angle_alpha   90.00
_cell.angle_beta   90.00
_cell.angle_gamma   90.00
#
_symmetry.space_group_name_H-M   'P 1'
#
loop_
_entity.id
_entity.type
_entity.pdbx_description
1 polymer ?
#
loop_
_entity_poly.entity_id
_entity_poly.type
_entity_poly.pdbx_seq_one_letter_code
_entity_poly.pdbx_strand_id
1 'polypeptide(L)'
;MKIAVVHYHLEPGGVTRVIENTFDAFEKSPETPHFVVLSGRPYFGQKIKDIAVIEGLDYSNPSQVTDPTHLRESLEKAARESLGTAPDLWHVH
;
A
#
# COMPACT_ATOMS: atom_id res chain seq x y z
N MET A 1 -10.42 9.91 -7.70
CA MET A 1 -10.60 8.68 -6.91
C MET A 1 -9.41 8.48 -5.98
N LYS A 2 -9.62 7.95 -4.78
CA LYS A 2 -8.61 7.70 -3.75
C LYS A 2 -8.44 6.19 -3.54
N ILE A 3 -7.23 5.68 -3.70
CA ILE A 3 -6.96 4.23 -3.74
C ILE A 3 -5.90 3.88 -2.69
N ALA A 4 -6.20 2.91 -1.83
CA ALA A 4 -5.19 2.27 -0.98
C ALA A 4 -4.76 0.95 -1.63
N VAL A 5 -3.50 0.86 -2.04
CA VAL A 5 -2.89 -0.37 -2.55
C VAL A 5 -2.16 -1.05 -1.39
N VAL A 6 -2.48 -2.30 -1.09
CA VAL A 6 -1.88 -3.04 0.03
C VAL A 6 -1.03 -4.17 -0.53
N HIS A 7 0.25 -4.22 -0.17
CA HIS A 7 1.12 -5.34 -0.50
C HIS A 7 2.19 -5.54 0.58
N TYR A 8 2.35 -6.77 1.05
CA TYR A 8 2.99 -7.03 2.34
C TYR A 8 4.49 -6.76 2.43
N HIS A 9 5.29 -6.85 1.35
CA HIS A 9 6.75 -6.64 1.44
C HIS A 9 7.39 -5.68 0.43
N LEU A 10 6.69 -5.32 -0.67
CA LEU A 10 7.21 -4.50 -1.78
C LEU A 10 8.64 -4.82 -2.29
N GLU A 11 9.14 -6.05 -2.07
CA GLU A 11 10.41 -6.52 -2.61
C GLU A 11 10.36 -6.57 -4.15
N PRO A 12 11.51 -6.45 -4.85
CA PRO A 12 11.55 -6.62 -6.30
C PRO A 12 10.92 -7.96 -6.72
N GLY A 13 9.89 -7.89 -7.56
CA GLY A 13 9.12 -9.07 -7.95
C GLY A 13 7.95 -8.74 -8.87
N GLY A 14 7.22 -9.78 -9.30
CA GLY A 14 6.13 -9.63 -10.26
C GLY A 14 5.01 -8.71 -9.78
N VAL A 15 4.60 -8.82 -8.51
CA VAL A 15 3.54 -7.97 -7.95
C VAL A 15 3.98 -6.52 -7.84
N THR A 16 5.18 -6.27 -7.28
CA THR A 16 5.74 -4.92 -7.22
C THR A 16 5.85 -4.29 -8.61
N ARG A 17 6.25 -5.06 -9.64
CA ARG A 17 6.27 -4.62 -11.04
C ARG A 17 4.87 -4.24 -11.56
N VAL A 18 3.83 -4.99 -11.19
CA VAL A 18 2.44 -4.66 -11.56
C VAL A 18 1.99 -3.35 -10.90
N ILE A 19 2.31 -3.16 -9.63
CA ILE A 19 1.99 -1.92 -8.88
C ILE A 19 2.71 -0.72 -9.52
N GLU A 20 4.01 -0.85 -9.80
CA GLU A 20 4.79 0.17 -10.50
C GLU A 20 4.20 0.54 -11.87
N ASN A 21 3.87 -0.45 -12.69
CA ASN A 21 3.28 -0.22 -14.01
C ASN A 21 1.87 0.40 -13.91
N THR A 22 1.12 0.09 -12.85
CA THR A 22 -0.18 0.72 -12.59
C THR A 22 -0.01 2.21 -12.39
N PHE A 23 1.00 2.64 -11.62
CA PHE A 23 1.26 4.07 -11.41
C PHE A 23 1.81 4.76 -12.65
N ASP A 24 2.70 4.11 -13.41
CA ASP A 24 3.13 4.62 -14.72
C ASP A 24 1.92 4.86 -15.67
N ALA A 25 0.86 4.05 -15.56
CA ALA A 25 -0.35 4.23 -16.35
C ALA A 25 -1.22 5.36 -15.81
N PHE A 26 -1.34 5.51 -14.49
CA PHE A 26 -2.08 6.61 -13.87
C PHE A 26 -1.48 7.99 -14.16
N GLU A 27 -0.15 8.11 -14.22
CA GLU A 27 0.53 9.35 -14.61
C GLU A 27 0.21 9.77 -16.07
N LYS A 28 -0.27 8.84 -16.91
CA LYS A 28 -0.67 9.08 -18.30
C LYS A 28 -2.17 9.30 -18.47
N SER A 29 -2.96 9.13 -17.40
CA SER A 29 -4.42 9.31 -17.42
C SER A 29 -4.77 10.80 -17.35
N PRO A 30 -5.81 11.27 -18.06
CA PRO A 30 -6.32 12.64 -17.92
C PRO A 30 -6.76 12.99 -16.50
N GLU A 31 -7.25 11.99 -15.77
CA GLU A 31 -7.58 12.08 -14.35
C GLU A 31 -6.70 11.09 -13.58
N THR A 32 -5.73 11.63 -12.83
CA THR A 32 -4.83 10.83 -12.00
C THR A 32 -5.51 10.51 -10.67
N PRO A 33 -5.72 9.24 -10.32
CA PRO A 33 -6.17 8.86 -8.98
C PRO A 33 -5.14 9.30 -7.93
N HIS A 34 -5.61 9.69 -6.75
CA HIS A 34 -4.75 9.79 -5.57
C HIS A 34 -4.56 8.40 -4.98
N PHE A 35 -3.35 8.05 -4.60
CA PHE A 35 -3.05 6.72 -4.10
C PHE A 35 -2.06 6.75 -2.94
N VAL A 36 -2.06 5.67 -2.17
CA VAL A 36 -0.99 5.34 -1.22
C VAL A 36 -0.74 3.84 -1.30
N VAL A 37 0.52 3.43 -1.21
CA VAL A 37 0.89 2.03 -1.03
C VAL A 37 1.17 1.76 0.44
N LEU A 38 0.48 0.77 1.00
CA LEU A 38 0.66 0.30 2.37
C LEU A 38 1.46 -1.01 2.31
N SER A 39 2.62 -1.04 2.97
CA SER A 39 3.54 -2.18 2.92
C SER A 39 4.11 -2.52 4.28
N GLY A 40 4.38 -3.80 4.54
CA GLY A 40 5.05 -4.23 5.76
C GLY A 40 6.55 -3.91 5.78
N ARG A 41 7.12 -3.58 4.62
CA ARG A 41 8.53 -3.18 4.48
C ARG A 41 8.70 -1.89 3.69
N PRO A 42 9.82 -1.17 3.89
CA PRO A 42 10.21 -0.06 3.03
C PRO A 42 10.39 -0.51 1.57
N TYR A 43 9.95 0.33 0.65
CA TYR A 43 10.24 0.16 -0.78
C TYR A 43 11.53 0.89 -1.13
N PHE A 44 12.41 0.21 -1.86
CA PHE A 44 13.72 0.74 -2.26
C PHE A 44 13.79 1.11 -3.76
N GLY A 45 12.70 0.97 -4.50
CA GLY A 45 12.63 1.45 -5.89
C GLY A 45 12.33 2.95 -5.96
N GLN A 46 12.07 3.44 -7.16
CA GLN A 46 11.94 4.89 -7.42
C GLN A 46 10.57 5.31 -7.96
N LYS A 47 9.71 4.35 -8.36
CA LYS A 47 8.47 4.64 -9.07
C LYS A 47 7.31 4.95 -8.13
N ILE A 48 7.27 4.27 -6.98
CA ILE A 48 6.26 4.47 -5.97
C ILE A 48 6.73 5.58 -5.03
N LYS A 49 5.96 6.69 -4.96
CA LYS A 49 6.31 7.87 -4.15
C LYS A 49 5.56 7.87 -2.81
N ASP A 50 4.26 7.63 -2.84
CA ASP A 50 3.40 7.66 -1.66
C ASP A 50 3.30 6.28 -1.02
N ILE A 51 4.06 6.07 0.05
CA ILE A 51 4.18 4.78 0.74
C ILE A 51 4.08 4.99 2.24
N ALA A 52 3.31 4.14 2.92
CA ALA A 52 3.32 4.02 4.36
C ALA A 52 3.75 2.59 4.76
N VAL A 53 4.70 2.50 5.69
CA VAL A 53 5.13 1.21 6.26
C VAL A 53 4.23 0.87 7.44
N ILE A 54 3.59 -0.29 7.39
CA ILE A 54 2.62 -0.77 8.37
C ILE A 54 3.23 -1.92 9.16
N GLU A 55 3.47 -1.67 10.44
CA GLU A 55 3.93 -2.71 11.36
C GLU A 55 2.93 -3.87 11.41
N GLY A 56 3.45 -5.10 11.35
CA GLY A 56 2.63 -6.31 11.38
C GLY A 56 2.00 -6.73 10.04
N LEU A 57 2.21 -5.96 8.96
CA LEU A 57 1.72 -6.32 7.62
C LEU A 57 2.64 -7.30 6.88
N ASP A 58 3.94 -7.32 7.17
CA ASP A 58 4.88 -8.27 6.58
C ASP A 58 4.56 -9.71 7.00
N TYR A 59 5.26 -10.69 6.41
CA TYR A 59 5.23 -12.06 6.87
C TYR A 59 5.37 -12.15 8.39
N SER A 60 4.43 -12.85 9.01
CA SER A 60 4.45 -13.14 10.44
C SER A 60 4.92 -14.57 10.67
N ASN A 61 5.71 -14.73 11.73
CA ASN A 61 5.97 -16.03 12.32
C ASN A 61 4.90 -16.31 13.40
N PRO A 62 4.67 -17.58 13.80
CA PRO A 62 3.67 -17.92 14.82
C PRO A 62 3.83 -17.20 16.17
N SER A 63 5.04 -16.73 16.48
CA SER A 63 5.36 -15.93 17.68
C SER A 63 5.16 -14.42 17.50
N GLN A 64 4.82 -13.95 16.30
CA GLN A 64 4.72 -12.54 15.90
C GLN A 64 3.38 -12.26 15.19
N VAL A 65 2.35 -13.03 15.51
CA VAL A 65 1.01 -12.83 14.95
C VAL A 65 0.46 -11.51 15.47
N THR A 66 0.30 -10.55 14.56
CA THR A 66 -0.37 -9.29 14.86
C THR A 66 -1.87 -9.53 14.99
N ASP A 67 -2.51 -8.88 15.97
CA ASP A 67 -3.96 -8.93 16.08
C ASP A 67 -4.61 -8.40 14.79
N PRO A 68 -5.49 -9.18 14.11
CA PRO A 68 -6.08 -8.77 12.84
C PRO A 68 -6.90 -7.48 12.93
N THR A 69 -7.54 -7.22 14.07
CA THR A 69 -8.32 -5.99 14.29
C THR A 69 -7.39 -4.79 14.34
N HIS A 70 -6.29 -4.90 15.08
CA HIS A 70 -5.26 -3.89 15.15
C HIS A 70 -4.62 -3.63 13.78
N LEU A 71 -4.30 -4.67 13.01
CA LEU A 71 -3.72 -4.52 11.66
C LEU A 71 -4.68 -3.77 10.73
N ARG A 72 -5.98 -4.11 10.74
CA ARG A 72 -7.01 -3.39 9.97
C ARG A 72 -7.06 -1.92 10.37
N GLU A 73 -7.09 -1.62 11.66
CA GLU A 73 -7.14 -0.25 12.16
C GLU A 73 -5.91 0.56 11.74
N SER A 74 -4.72 -0.04 11.79
CA SER A 74 -3.47 0.57 11.32
C SER A 74 -3.50 0.85 9.81
N LEU A 75 -4.02 -0.09 9.00
CA LEU A 75 -4.22 0.11 7.56
C LEU A 75 -5.18 1.27 7.28
N GLU A 76 -6.35 1.28 7.93
CA GLU A 76 -7.36 2.32 7.75
C GLU A 76 -6.84 3.71 8.16
N LYS A 77 -6.12 3.77 9.28
CA LYS A 77 -5.50 5.01 9.77
C LYS A 77 -4.47 5.53 8.77
N ALA A 78 -3.53 4.70 8.35
CA ALA A 78 -2.49 5.10 7.40
C ALA A 78 -3.08 5.54 6.06
N ALA A 79 -4.09 4.82 5.55
CA ALA A 79 -4.79 5.23 4.34
C ALA A 79 -5.43 6.63 4.48
N ARG A 80 -6.10 6.88 5.61
CA ARG A 80 -6.73 8.19 5.90
C ARG A 80 -5.73 9.31 6.04
N GLU A 81 -4.60 9.07 6.71
CA GLU A 81 -3.55 10.07 6.90
C GLU A 81 -2.88 10.43 5.56
N SER A 82 -2.62 9.45 4.70
CA SER A 82 -1.99 9.69 3.39
C SER A 82 -2.96 10.29 2.36
N LEU A 83 -4.23 9.87 2.35
CA LEU A 83 -5.22 10.29 1.34
C LEU A 83 -6.08 11.48 1.80
N GLY A 84 -5.96 11.90 3.07
CA GLY A 84 -6.77 12.94 3.72
C GLY A 84 -8.21 12.51 4.06
N THR A 85 -8.62 11.30 3.69
CA THR A 85 -9.94 10.71 3.98
C THR A 85 -9.90 9.20 3.71
N ALA A 86 -11.01 8.49 3.93
CA ALA A 86 -11.09 7.07 3.60
C ALA A 86 -10.84 6.84 2.09
N PRO A 87 -10.14 5.75 1.72
CA PRO A 87 -10.03 5.37 0.31
C PRO A 87 -11.40 5.01 -0.25
N ASP A 88 -11.62 5.34 -1.53
CA ASP A 88 -12.79 4.91 -2.29
C ASP A 88 -12.66 3.42 -2.68
N LEU A 89 -11.41 2.93 -2.82
CA LEU A 89 -11.10 1.57 -3.23
C LEU A 89 -9.87 1.03 -2.49
N TRP A 90 -9.97 -0.22 -2.04
CA TRP A 90 -8.85 -1.01 -1.54
C TRP A 90 -8.42 -2.03 -2.61
N HIS A 91 -7.14 -2.02 -2.99
CA HIS A 91 -6.55 -2.97 -3.92
C HIS A 91 -5.51 -3.80 -3.17
N VAL A 92 -5.80 -5.07 -2.90
CA VAL A 92 -4.99 -5.92 -2.02
C VAL A 92 -4.27 -7.01 -2.84
N HIS A 93 -2.97 -7.18 -2.58
CA HIS A 93 -2.09 -8.18 -3.19
C HIS A 93 -1.41 -9.09 -2.17
#